data_AF-A0A0W8F8M6-F1
#
_entry.id   AF-A0A0W8F8M6-F1
#
_cell.length_a   1.000
_cell.length_b   1.000
_cell.length_c   1.000
_cell.angle_alpha   90.00
_cell.angle_beta   90.00
_cell.angle_gamma   90.00
#
_symmetry.space_group_name_H-M   'P 1'
#
loop_
_entity.id
_entity.type
_entity.pdbx_description
1 polymer ?
#
loop_
_entity_poly.entity_id
_entity_poly.type
_entity_poly.pdbx_seq_one_letter_code
_entity_poly.pdbx_strand_id
1 'polypeptide(L)'
;MKKGITFWVMPKREFYPRERLLKKEMLFGYDPESANSTLFEARSMDEVAFLYYQWDYYAVGYYYAADLIVNNALDATLRGEDRQRINVEKYHILIDRIDIVVFPVIFLYRQYLETRLKTMIIKDNIINKLESGEAIDINLLLSKKDTNHKLDVLWKKCKEIIKKNYNEQGIDTNDEIELNVMEEYIEEYKNLDGSSYTFRYPVNTNGELHHLDIPQINLKKLSEIMKNIFDYLEFYKDCQNGSIDYYMYDRIDYYMYDR
;
A
#
# COMPACT_ATOMS: atom_id res chain seq x y z
N MET A 1 -26.37 -29.81 5.66
CA MET A 1 -24.97 -29.65 5.20
C MET A 1 -24.72 -28.18 4.90
N LYS A 2 -24.04 -27.44 5.78
CA LYS A 2 -23.54 -26.09 5.44
C LYS A 2 -22.24 -26.28 4.68
N LYS A 3 -22.27 -26.14 3.35
CA LYS A 3 -21.05 -25.95 2.55
C LYS A 3 -20.53 -24.55 2.88
N GLY A 4 -19.68 -24.45 3.89
CA GLY A 4 -18.92 -23.23 4.12
C GLY A 4 -18.01 -22.99 2.93
N ILE A 5 -17.90 -21.75 2.49
CA ILE A 5 -16.82 -21.33 1.59
C ILE A 5 -15.53 -21.56 2.37
N THR A 6 -14.82 -22.64 2.08
CA THR A 6 -13.45 -22.80 2.54
C THR A 6 -12.63 -21.80 1.74
N PHE A 7 -12.24 -20.68 2.35
CA PHE A 7 -11.08 -19.96 1.83
C PHE A 7 -9.96 -20.98 1.75
N TRP A 8 -9.35 -21.16 0.58
CA TRP A 8 -8.12 -21.94 0.47
C TRP A 8 -7.05 -21.18 1.26
N VAL A 9 -7.00 -21.42 2.57
CA VAL A 9 -5.88 -21.01 3.40
C VAL A 9 -4.71 -21.78 2.81
N MET A 10 -3.78 -21.07 2.17
CA MET A 10 -2.52 -21.69 1.77
C MET A 10 -1.97 -22.44 3.00
N PRO A 11 -1.48 -23.68 2.86
CA PRO A 11 -0.94 -24.42 4.00
C PRO A 11 0.00 -23.52 4.80
N LYS A 12 -0.10 -23.55 6.14
CA LYS A 12 0.92 -22.91 6.99
C LYS A 12 2.27 -23.41 6.50
N ARG A 13 3.06 -22.52 5.89
CA ARG A 13 4.41 -22.85 5.46
C ARG A 13 5.19 -23.21 6.72
N GLU A 14 5.64 -24.45 6.83
CA GLU A 14 6.65 -24.79 7.82
C GLU A 14 7.90 -23.98 7.49
N PHE A 15 8.32 -23.11 8.40
CA PHE A 15 9.61 -22.45 8.33
C PHE A 15 10.68 -23.54 8.23
N TYR A 16 11.47 -23.52 7.16
CA TYR A 16 12.53 -24.50 6.95
C TYR A 16 13.53 -24.51 8.12
N PRO A 17 14.17 -25.66 8.41
CA PRO A 17 14.89 -25.86 9.66
C PRO A 17 16.12 -24.95 9.78
N ARG A 18 16.28 -24.40 11.00
CA ARG A 18 17.34 -23.52 11.51
C ARG A 18 18.80 -23.94 11.16
N GLU A 19 19.01 -25.19 10.77
CA GLU A 19 20.32 -25.82 10.57
C GLU A 19 21.04 -25.36 9.30
N ARG A 20 20.33 -24.90 8.25
CA ARG A 20 20.99 -24.30 7.06
C ARG A 20 21.44 -22.86 7.27
N LEU A 21 20.78 -22.12 8.17
CA LEU A 21 21.08 -20.72 8.48
C LEU A 21 22.42 -20.56 9.23
N LEU A 22 22.69 -21.44 10.19
CA LEU A 22 23.93 -21.47 10.97
C LEU A 22 25.21 -21.59 10.11
N LYS A 23 25.15 -22.29 8.97
CA LYS A 23 26.30 -22.43 8.07
C LYS A 23 26.67 -21.14 7.33
N LYS A 24 25.73 -20.19 7.17
CA LYS A 24 25.96 -18.92 6.49
C LYS A 24 26.28 -17.78 7.47
N GLU A 25 25.74 -17.82 8.69
CA GLU A 25 26.10 -16.87 9.76
C GLU A 25 27.59 -16.94 10.13
N MET A 26 28.18 -18.14 10.09
CA MET A 26 29.64 -18.34 10.25
C MET A 26 30.49 -17.73 9.11
N LEU A 27 29.91 -17.50 7.92
CA LEU A 27 30.63 -16.90 6.78
C LEU A 27 30.68 -15.37 6.84
N PHE A 28 29.86 -14.73 7.67
CA PHE A 28 29.77 -13.26 7.80
C PHE A 28 30.05 -12.74 9.22
N GLY A 29 30.54 -13.60 10.12
CA GLY A 29 31.06 -13.18 11.43
C GLY A 29 30.00 -12.80 12.48
N TYR A 30 28.77 -13.33 12.36
CA TYR A 30 27.73 -13.14 13.37
C TYR A 30 27.88 -14.19 14.49
N ASP A 31 28.00 -13.74 15.75
CA ASP A 31 28.08 -14.59 16.96
C ASP A 31 26.70 -14.70 17.63
N PRO A 32 26.02 -15.86 17.51
CA PRO A 32 24.67 -16.07 18.05
C PRO A 32 24.60 -16.11 19.58
N GLU A 33 25.72 -16.29 20.29
CA GLU A 33 25.73 -16.44 21.76
C GLU A 33 25.70 -15.08 22.50
N SER A 34 25.84 -13.97 21.77
CA SER A 34 25.86 -12.62 22.36
C SER A 34 24.47 -11.99 22.60
N ALA A 35 23.39 -12.59 22.07
CA ALA A 35 22.04 -12.05 22.17
C ALA A 35 21.31 -12.58 23.42
N ASN A 36 21.35 -11.79 24.50
CA ASN A 36 20.61 -12.08 25.74
C ASN A 36 19.09 -12.18 25.49
N SER A 37 18.51 -13.26 25.99
CA SER A 37 17.09 -13.59 25.93
C SER A 37 16.25 -12.69 26.82
N THR A 38 15.51 -11.74 26.25
CA THR A 38 14.11 -11.37 26.61
C THR A 38 13.76 -10.08 25.89
N LEU A 39 13.05 -10.19 24.75
CA LEU A 39 12.08 -9.25 24.20
C LEU A 39 11.53 -9.91 22.92
N PHE A 40 10.26 -9.66 22.59
CA PHE A 40 9.62 -10.21 21.40
C PHE A 40 10.08 -9.40 20.17
N GLU A 41 11.38 -9.43 19.91
CA GLU A 41 12.08 -8.84 18.77
C GLU A 41 11.80 -9.69 17.53
N ALA A 42 11.82 -9.11 16.33
CA ALA A 42 11.73 -9.90 15.09
C ALA A 42 12.70 -11.09 15.17
N ARG A 43 12.20 -12.33 15.06
CA ARG A 43 13.00 -13.55 15.25
C ARG A 43 14.12 -13.69 14.22
N SER A 44 14.05 -12.93 13.12
CA SER A 44 15.15 -12.67 12.19
C SER A 44 14.84 -11.47 11.28
N MET A 45 15.87 -10.92 10.63
CA MET A 45 15.73 -9.93 9.53
C MET A 45 14.79 -10.41 8.41
N ASP A 46 14.63 -11.72 8.26
CA ASP A 46 13.75 -12.31 7.25
C ASP A 46 12.27 -12.02 7.55
N GLU A 47 11.87 -11.99 8.81
CA GLU A 47 10.50 -11.63 9.20
C GLU A 47 10.22 -10.15 8.90
N VAL A 48 11.21 -9.29 9.13
CA VAL A 48 11.13 -7.85 8.81
C VAL A 48 10.99 -7.64 7.30
N ALA A 49 11.83 -8.31 6.52
CA ALA A 49 11.75 -8.29 5.07
C ALA A 49 10.39 -8.81 4.60
N PHE A 50 9.97 -10.00 5.02
CA PHE A 50 8.69 -10.59 4.61
C PHE A 50 7.50 -9.64 4.88
N LEU A 51 7.45 -9.02 6.06
CA LEU A 51 6.42 -8.06 6.41
C LEU A 51 6.46 -6.84 5.48
N TYR A 52 7.63 -6.23 5.30
CA TYR A 52 7.79 -5.05 4.43
C TYR A 52 7.26 -5.33 3.01
N TYR A 53 7.64 -6.46 2.41
CA TYR A 53 7.16 -6.81 1.06
C TYR A 53 5.70 -7.21 1.03
N GLN A 54 5.14 -7.75 2.11
CA GLN A 54 3.71 -7.95 2.21
C GLN A 54 2.99 -6.61 2.06
N TRP A 55 3.42 -5.56 2.77
CA TRP A 55 2.85 -4.22 2.61
C TRP A 55 3.05 -3.67 1.18
N ASP A 56 4.22 -3.87 0.58
CA ASP A 56 4.49 -3.45 -0.81
C ASP A 56 3.56 -4.15 -1.82
N TYR A 57 3.40 -5.47 -1.72
CA TYR A 57 2.49 -6.24 -2.59
C TYR A 57 1.03 -5.83 -2.42
N TYR A 58 0.59 -5.53 -1.19
CA TYR A 58 -0.77 -5.04 -0.97
C TYR A 58 -0.97 -3.69 -1.65
N ALA A 59 -0.02 -2.75 -1.51
CA ALA A 59 -0.09 -1.45 -2.16
C ALA A 59 -0.20 -1.62 -3.69
N VAL A 60 0.80 -2.25 -4.31
CA VAL A 60 0.85 -2.47 -5.76
C VAL A 60 -0.39 -3.21 -6.27
N GLY A 61 -0.86 -4.20 -5.52
CA GLY A 61 -2.07 -4.96 -5.85
C GLY A 61 -3.33 -4.09 -5.93
N TYR A 62 -3.52 -3.15 -5.00
CA TYR A 62 -4.66 -2.23 -5.04
C TYR A 62 -4.63 -1.32 -6.27
N TYR A 63 -3.46 -0.79 -6.63
CA TYR A 63 -3.31 0.06 -7.82
C TYR A 63 -3.64 -0.71 -9.09
N TYR A 64 -3.01 -1.87 -9.32
CA TYR A 64 -3.25 -2.64 -10.54
C TYR A 64 -4.68 -3.18 -10.63
N ALA A 65 -5.29 -3.53 -9.50
CA ALA A 65 -6.70 -3.93 -9.48
C ALA A 65 -7.62 -2.77 -9.93
N ALA A 66 -7.37 -1.55 -9.42
CA ALA A 66 -8.11 -0.37 -9.85
C ALA A 66 -7.93 -0.10 -11.35
N ASP A 67 -6.68 -0.13 -11.83
CA ASP A 67 -6.35 0.20 -13.21
C ASP A 67 -6.92 -0.84 -14.20
N LEU A 68 -6.92 -2.13 -13.83
CA LEU A 68 -7.57 -3.18 -14.61
C LEU A 68 -9.07 -2.92 -14.76
N ILE A 69 -9.74 -2.48 -13.70
CA ILE A 69 -11.17 -2.16 -13.72
C ILE A 69 -11.44 -0.94 -14.61
N VAL A 70 -10.63 0.12 -14.48
CA VAL A 70 -10.75 1.33 -15.31
C VAL A 70 -10.58 0.99 -16.78
N ASN A 71 -9.48 0.33 -17.14
CA ASN A 71 -9.19 -0.03 -18.52
C ASN A 71 -10.30 -0.89 -19.12
N ASN A 72 -10.81 -1.88 -18.37
CA ASN A 72 -11.92 -2.71 -18.83
C ASN A 72 -13.22 -1.90 -19.05
N ALA A 73 -13.50 -0.91 -18.21
CA ALA A 73 -14.69 -0.07 -18.32
C ALA A 73 -14.60 0.92 -19.48
N LEU A 74 -13.43 1.54 -19.67
CA LEU A 74 -13.17 2.42 -20.80
C LEU A 74 -13.19 1.66 -22.13
N ASP A 75 -12.57 0.48 -22.19
CA ASP A 75 -12.60 -0.38 -23.40
C ASP A 75 -14.01 -0.80 -23.77
N ALA A 76 -14.84 -1.19 -22.79
CA ALA A 76 -16.24 -1.53 -23.05
C ALA A 76 -17.01 -0.33 -23.63
N THR A 77 -16.73 0.86 -23.14
CA THR A 77 -17.32 2.12 -23.64
C THR A 77 -16.89 2.38 -25.09
N LEU A 78 -15.60 2.23 -25.40
CA LEU A 78 -15.09 2.39 -26.76
C LEU A 78 -15.70 1.38 -27.75
N ARG A 79 -16.04 0.17 -27.30
CA ARG A 79 -16.70 -0.86 -28.12
C ARG A 79 -18.22 -0.71 -28.20
N GLY A 80 -18.84 0.23 -27.47
CA GLY A 80 -20.30 0.34 -27.36
C GLY A 80 -20.96 -0.80 -26.55
N GLU A 81 -20.18 -1.43 -25.67
CA GLU A 81 -20.56 -2.53 -24.77
C GLU A 81 -20.64 -2.09 -23.29
N ASP A 82 -20.67 -0.79 -23.05
CA ASP A 82 -20.71 -0.16 -21.74
C ASP A 82 -22.01 -0.41 -20.98
N ARG A 83 -23.13 -0.41 -21.69
CA ARG A 83 -24.45 -0.56 -21.07
C ARG A 83 -24.63 -1.95 -20.48
N GLN A 84 -24.62 -2.00 -19.15
CA GLN A 84 -25.06 -3.17 -18.41
C GLN A 84 -26.55 -3.02 -18.10
N ARG A 85 -27.31 -4.08 -18.43
CA ARG A 85 -28.69 -4.21 -18.00
C ARG A 85 -28.72 -4.81 -16.61
N ILE A 86 -29.05 -4.01 -15.61
CA ILE A 86 -29.29 -4.49 -14.25
C ILE A 86 -30.78 -4.76 -14.09
N ASN A 87 -31.12 -5.99 -13.69
CA ASN A 87 -32.49 -6.36 -13.36
C ASN A 87 -32.73 -6.06 -11.87
N VAL A 88 -33.51 -5.02 -11.60
CA VAL A 88 -33.98 -4.72 -10.24
C VAL A 88 -35.47 -5.03 -10.18
N GLU A 89 -35.79 -6.26 -9.77
CA GLU A 89 -37.14 -6.84 -9.66
C GLU A 89 -38.06 -6.61 -10.88
N LYS A 90 -38.66 -5.42 -10.99
CA LYS A 90 -39.66 -5.00 -11.98
C LYS A 90 -39.12 -4.01 -13.02
N TYR A 91 -37.93 -3.44 -12.83
CA TYR A 91 -37.36 -2.42 -13.70
C TYR A 91 -36.10 -2.94 -14.42
N HIS A 92 -35.98 -2.56 -15.69
CA HIS A 92 -34.73 -2.68 -16.44
C HIS A 92 -34.06 -1.32 -16.44
N ILE A 93 -32.99 -1.20 -15.68
CA ILE A 93 -32.16 0.00 -15.66
C ILE A 93 -30.97 -0.27 -16.59
N LEU A 94 -30.78 0.61 -17.56
CA LEU A 94 -29.54 0.69 -18.32
C LEU A 94 -28.62 1.62 -17.54
N ILE A 95 -27.49 1.08 -17.11
CA ILE A 95 -26.45 1.83 -16.43
C ILE A 95 -25.13 1.56 -17.13
N ASP A 96 -24.33 2.60 -17.29
CA ASP A 96 -23.04 2.45 -17.94
C ASP A 96 -22.07 1.80 -16.96
N ARG A 97 -21.23 0.88 -17.46
CA ARG A 97 -20.26 0.15 -16.62
C ARG A 97 -19.39 1.11 -15.80
N ILE A 98 -19.04 2.26 -16.36
CA ILE A 98 -18.26 3.32 -15.70
C ILE A 98 -18.96 3.81 -14.42
N ASP A 99 -20.28 4.02 -14.46
CA ASP A 99 -21.06 4.48 -13.31
C ASP A 99 -21.12 3.45 -12.17
N ILE A 100 -21.05 2.16 -12.52
CA ILE A 100 -21.01 1.08 -11.53
C ILE A 100 -19.64 1.02 -10.85
N VAL A 101 -18.57 1.12 -11.63
CA VAL A 101 -17.22 0.84 -11.14
C VAL A 101 -16.50 2.05 -10.53
N VAL A 102 -17.03 3.26 -10.71
CA VAL A 102 -16.39 4.49 -10.20
C VAL A 102 -16.12 4.45 -8.70
N PHE A 103 -17.10 4.03 -7.89
CA PHE A 103 -16.98 3.93 -6.44
C PHE A 103 -15.90 2.92 -5.99
N PRO A 104 -15.92 1.66 -6.45
CA PRO A 104 -14.87 0.71 -6.09
C PRO A 104 -13.49 1.10 -6.63
N VAL A 105 -13.38 1.72 -7.81
CA VAL A 105 -12.09 2.21 -8.32
C VAL A 105 -11.50 3.27 -7.40
N ILE A 106 -12.29 4.28 -7.00
CA ILE A 106 -11.84 5.31 -6.06
C ILE A 106 -11.41 4.69 -4.74
N PHE A 107 -12.20 3.75 -4.22
CA PHE A 107 -11.83 3.02 -3.01
C PHE A 107 -10.48 2.30 -3.15
N LEU A 108 -10.25 1.59 -4.26
CA LEU A 108 -9.00 0.86 -4.50
C LEU A 108 -7.81 1.80 -4.64
N TYR A 109 -7.93 2.90 -5.40
CA TYR A 109 -6.88 3.91 -5.48
C TYR A 109 -6.57 4.55 -4.12
N ARG A 110 -7.59 4.80 -3.31
CA ARG A 110 -7.41 5.27 -1.93
C ARG A 110 -6.66 4.25 -1.06
N GLN A 111 -6.95 2.95 -1.21
CA GLN A 111 -6.24 1.88 -0.50
C GLN A 111 -4.78 1.75 -0.95
N TYR A 112 -4.51 1.94 -2.24
CA TYR A 112 -3.14 2.05 -2.75
C TYR A 112 -2.38 3.16 -2.02
N LEU A 113 -2.92 4.38 -2.03
CA LEU A 113 -2.28 5.53 -1.38
C LEU A 113 -1.98 5.24 0.09
N GLU A 114 -2.98 4.80 0.85
CA GLU A 114 -2.82 4.56 2.28
C GLU A 114 -1.76 3.50 2.55
N THR A 115 -1.83 2.38 1.84
CA THR A 115 -0.91 1.25 2.04
C THR A 115 0.50 1.65 1.62
N ARG A 116 0.67 2.35 0.50
CA ARG A 116 1.97 2.81 0.00
C ARG A 116 2.63 3.80 0.96
N LEU A 117 1.91 4.81 1.44
CA LEU A 117 2.45 5.76 2.42
C LEU A 117 2.88 5.04 3.70
N LYS A 118 2.09 4.07 4.17
CA LYS A 118 2.49 3.22 5.31
C LYS A 118 3.75 2.40 5.02
N THR A 119 3.86 1.80 3.83
CA THR A 119 5.06 1.05 3.42
C THR A 119 6.32 1.92 3.48
N MET A 120 6.25 3.16 2.99
CA MET A 120 7.38 4.10 3.04
C MET A 120 7.76 4.48 4.48
N ILE A 121 6.78 4.68 5.37
CA ILE A 121 7.02 4.96 6.79
C ILE A 121 7.65 3.74 7.48
N ILE A 122 7.14 2.53 7.20
CA ILE A 122 7.71 1.28 7.71
C ILE A 122 9.17 1.15 7.29
N LYS A 123 9.47 1.40 6.01
CA LYS A 123 10.84 1.32 5.47
C LYS A 123 11.78 2.28 6.18
N ASP A 124 11.39 3.55 6.33
CA ASP A 124 12.18 4.55 7.05
C ASP A 124 12.42 4.15 8.52
N ASN A 125 11.40 3.65 9.21
CA ASN A 125 11.53 3.14 10.58
C ASN A 125 12.51 1.96 10.68
N ILE A 126 12.50 1.06 9.70
CA ILE A 126 13.47 -0.04 9.64
C ILE A 126 14.89 0.50 9.44
N ILE A 127 15.09 1.41 8.48
CA ILE A 127 16.40 2.02 8.19
C ILE A 127 16.96 2.70 9.45
N ASN A 128 16.18 3.58 10.08
CA ASN A 128 16.62 4.32 11.27
C ASN A 128 17.01 3.38 12.42
N LYS A 129 16.31 2.25 12.59
CA LYS A 129 16.62 1.25 13.61
C LYS A 129 17.91 0.49 13.32
N LEU A 130 18.14 0.13 12.06
CA LEU A 130 19.38 -0.53 11.65
C LEU A 130 20.59 0.39 11.82
N GLU A 131 20.46 1.67 11.46
CA GLU A 131 21.53 2.66 11.61
C GLU A 131 21.87 2.95 13.07
N SER A 132 20.88 2.90 13.97
CA SER A 132 21.08 3.08 15.42
C SER A 132 21.50 1.80 16.14
N GLY A 133 21.47 0.64 15.48
CA GLY A 133 21.73 -0.66 16.09
C GLY A 133 20.63 -1.11 17.07
N GLU A 134 19.44 -0.50 17.01
CA GLU A 134 18.31 -0.88 17.83
C GLU A 134 17.64 -2.16 17.33
N ALA A 135 17.10 -2.95 18.25
CA ALA A 135 16.25 -4.07 17.89
C ALA A 135 14.97 -3.60 17.15
N ILE A 136 14.56 -4.39 16.17
CA ILE A 136 13.35 -4.17 15.38
C ILE A 136 12.22 -5.00 15.98
N ASP A 137 11.24 -4.34 16.60
CA ASP A 137 9.95 -4.93 16.92
C ASP A 137 8.97 -4.65 15.77
N ILE A 138 8.59 -5.70 15.04
CA ILE A 138 7.67 -5.61 13.91
C ILE A 138 6.31 -5.00 14.28
N ASN A 139 5.87 -5.15 15.53
CA ASN A 139 4.60 -4.61 15.99
C ASN A 139 4.64 -3.09 16.23
N LEU A 140 5.85 -2.52 16.27
CA LEU A 140 6.09 -1.10 16.51
C LEU A 140 6.53 -0.35 15.24
N LEU A 141 6.57 -1.02 14.08
CA LEU A 141 6.94 -0.40 12.80
C LEU A 141 5.92 0.64 12.31
N LEU A 142 4.69 0.59 12.82
CA LEU A 142 3.70 1.65 12.69
C LEU A 142 3.26 2.11 14.08
N SER A 143 3.33 3.41 14.35
CA SER A 143 2.79 3.96 15.60
C SER A 143 1.26 3.92 15.59
N LYS A 144 0.61 4.04 16.75
CA LYS A 144 -0.86 4.24 16.84
C LYS A 144 -1.37 5.45 16.03
N LYS A 145 -0.50 6.42 15.74
CA LYS A 145 -0.85 7.56 14.87
C LYS A 145 -0.77 7.17 13.39
N ASP A 146 0.09 6.22 13.05
CA ASP A 146 0.25 5.71 11.68
C ASP A 146 -0.75 4.60 11.34
N THR A 147 -1.40 4.03 12.35
CA THR A 147 -2.55 3.16 12.13
C THR A 147 -3.83 3.93 11.85
N ASN A 148 -3.84 5.27 12.02
CA ASN A 148 -4.99 6.05 11.59
C ASN A 148 -5.07 6.04 10.05
N HIS A 149 -6.27 5.92 9.50
CA HIS A 149 -6.49 5.81 8.05
C HIS A 149 -6.41 7.18 7.34
N LYS A 150 -5.83 8.21 7.97
CA LYS A 150 -5.90 9.58 7.48
C LYS A 150 -4.74 9.87 6.52
N LEU A 151 -5.04 10.02 5.24
CA LEU A 151 -4.04 10.23 4.20
C LEU A 151 -3.20 11.48 4.42
N ASP A 152 -3.78 12.57 4.94
CA ASP A 152 -3.05 13.82 5.22
C ASP A 152 -2.00 13.66 6.31
N VAL A 153 -2.29 12.85 7.34
CA VAL A 153 -1.34 12.55 8.41
C VAL A 153 -0.19 11.68 7.89
N LEU A 154 -0.51 10.65 7.11
CA LEU A 154 0.48 9.76 6.50
C LEU A 154 1.36 10.52 5.51
N TRP A 155 0.74 11.33 4.65
CA TRP A 155 1.45 12.14 3.68
C TRP A 155 2.41 13.12 4.30
N LYS A 156 1.98 13.84 5.35
CA LYS A 156 2.87 14.76 6.06
C LYS A 156 4.14 14.06 6.51
N LYS A 157 4.04 12.84 7.05
CA LYS A 157 5.21 12.04 7.44
C LYS A 157 6.07 11.63 6.24
N CYS A 158 5.45 11.09 5.19
CA CYS A 158 6.17 10.72 3.98
C CYS A 158 6.89 11.92 3.33
N LYS A 159 6.25 13.09 3.29
CA LYS A 159 6.84 14.33 2.78
C LYS A 159 8.09 14.72 3.57
N GLU A 160 8.08 14.60 4.90
CA GLU A 160 9.30 14.82 5.70
C GLU A 160 10.40 13.79 5.41
N ILE A 161 10.05 12.50 5.25
CA ILE A 161 11.01 11.45 4.88
C ILE A 161 11.64 11.75 3.51
N ILE A 162 10.82 12.13 2.54
CA ILE A 162 11.26 12.52 1.20
C ILE A 162 12.24 13.70 1.29
N LYS A 163 11.84 14.79 1.97
CA LYS A 163 12.69 15.98 2.13
C LYS A 163 14.01 15.68 2.84
N LYS A 164 14.00 14.83 3.88
CA LYS A 164 15.21 14.37 4.56
C LYS A 164 16.20 13.75 3.56
N ASN A 165 15.72 12.77 2.79
CA ASN A 165 16.56 12.04 1.82
C ASN A 165 17.10 12.94 0.70
N TYR A 166 16.32 13.94 0.28
CA TYR A 166 16.73 14.91 -0.73
C TYR A 166 17.79 15.87 -0.20
N ASN A 167 17.61 16.37 1.02
CA ASN A 167 18.60 17.23 1.68
C ASN A 167 19.93 16.50 1.87
N GLU A 168 19.91 15.20 2.22
CA GLU A 168 21.10 14.35 2.31
C GLU A 168 21.82 14.18 0.96
N GLN A 169 21.09 14.30 -0.16
CA GLN A 169 21.62 14.27 -1.51
C GLN A 169 21.95 15.68 -2.07
N GLY A 170 21.74 16.74 -1.29
CA GLY A 170 21.97 18.12 -1.70
C GLY A 170 20.96 18.65 -2.74
N ILE A 171 19.78 18.06 -2.82
CA ILE A 171 18.71 18.46 -3.75
C ILE A 171 17.69 19.34 -3.01
N ASP A 172 17.40 20.53 -3.55
CA ASP A 172 16.36 21.43 -3.03
C ASP A 172 14.97 20.97 -3.49
N THR A 173 14.05 20.80 -2.53
CA THR A 173 12.69 20.29 -2.76
C THR A 173 11.59 21.35 -2.61
N ASN A 174 11.96 22.62 -2.39
CA ASN A 174 10.99 23.67 -2.05
C ASN A 174 9.98 23.96 -3.18
N ASP A 175 10.27 23.60 -4.43
CA ASP A 175 9.42 23.82 -5.61
C ASP A 175 9.12 22.54 -6.41
N GLU A 176 9.19 21.35 -5.79
CA GLU A 176 8.84 20.11 -6.50
C GLU A 176 7.34 20.06 -6.81
N ILE A 177 7.04 20.22 -8.10
CA ILE A 177 5.69 20.20 -8.67
C ILE A 177 4.95 18.94 -8.25
N GLU A 178 5.64 17.80 -8.22
CA GLU A 178 5.07 16.51 -7.89
C GLU A 178 4.65 16.39 -6.41
N LEU A 179 5.40 16.99 -5.47
CA LEU A 179 5.02 17.05 -4.06
C LEU A 179 3.75 17.88 -3.86
N ASN A 180 3.61 18.97 -4.62
CA ASN A 180 2.43 19.83 -4.55
C ASN A 180 1.21 19.14 -5.16
N VAL A 181 1.35 18.50 -6.33
CA VAL A 181 0.27 17.69 -6.95
C VAL A 181 -0.22 16.59 -6.01
N MET A 182 0.71 15.91 -5.34
CA MET A 182 0.38 14.86 -4.38
C MET A 182 -0.38 15.42 -3.15
N GLU A 183 0.04 16.57 -2.65
CA GLU A 183 -0.60 17.26 -1.53
C GLU A 183 -2.02 17.72 -1.88
N GLU A 184 -2.21 18.38 -3.02
CA GLU A 184 -3.53 18.81 -3.52
C GLU A 184 -4.50 17.62 -3.64
N TYR A 185 -4.01 16.50 -4.19
CA TYR A 185 -4.83 15.31 -4.37
C TYR A 185 -5.21 14.62 -3.06
N ILE A 186 -4.31 14.59 -2.07
CA ILE A 186 -4.62 14.09 -0.73
C ILE A 186 -5.61 15.00 -0.01
N GLU A 187 -5.51 16.31 -0.19
CA GLU A 187 -6.48 17.26 0.34
C GLU A 187 -7.87 17.04 -0.26
N GLU A 188 -7.95 16.78 -1.57
CA GLU A 188 -9.22 16.42 -2.23
C GLU A 188 -9.81 15.13 -1.61
N TYR A 189 -9.02 14.08 -1.46
CA TYR A 189 -9.47 12.84 -0.80
C TYR A 189 -9.87 13.06 0.66
N LYS A 190 -9.17 13.92 1.40
CA LYS A 190 -9.53 14.25 2.78
C LYS A 190 -10.90 14.91 2.85
N ASN A 191 -11.18 15.82 1.92
CA ASN A 191 -12.44 16.56 1.87
C ASN A 191 -13.60 15.66 1.43
N LEU A 192 -13.37 14.76 0.47
CA LEU A 192 -14.40 13.84 -0.05
C LEU A 192 -14.58 12.58 0.83
N ASP A 193 -13.49 11.99 1.31
CA ASP A 193 -13.48 10.70 2.00
C ASP A 193 -12.41 10.61 3.11
N GLY A 194 -12.40 11.61 4.00
CA GLY A 194 -11.50 11.65 5.15
C GLY A 194 -11.63 10.47 6.13
N SER A 195 -12.74 9.71 6.06
CA SER A 195 -12.98 8.53 6.90
C SER A 195 -12.75 7.18 6.20
N SER A 196 -12.47 7.18 4.89
CA SER A 196 -12.41 5.99 4.01
C SER A 196 -13.76 5.29 3.78
N TYR A 197 -14.90 5.81 4.24
CA TYR A 197 -16.22 5.15 4.12
C TYR A 197 -17.07 5.69 2.97
N THR A 198 -16.82 6.91 2.51
CA THR A 198 -17.73 7.65 1.62
C THR A 198 -17.99 6.94 0.30
N PHE A 199 -16.98 6.26 -0.26
CA PHE A 199 -17.10 5.53 -1.53
C PHE A 199 -17.45 4.05 -1.36
N ARG A 200 -17.67 3.56 -0.13
CA ARG A 200 -18.06 2.16 0.14
C ARG A 200 -19.54 2.02 0.46
N TYR A 201 -20.12 3.01 1.12
CA TYR A 201 -21.48 2.96 1.61
C TYR A 201 -22.19 4.27 1.25
N PRO A 202 -23.49 4.22 0.90
CA PRO A 202 -24.27 5.42 0.64
C PRO A 202 -24.57 6.22 1.92
N VAL A 203 -24.32 5.64 3.10
CA VAL A 203 -24.54 6.23 4.42
C VAL A 203 -23.28 6.16 5.27
N ASN A 204 -23.12 7.13 6.15
CA ASN A 204 -22.05 7.14 7.14
C ASN A 204 -22.34 6.15 8.29
N THR A 205 -21.43 6.08 9.28
CA THR A 205 -21.58 5.17 10.44
C THR A 205 -22.78 5.51 11.34
N ASN A 206 -23.37 6.70 11.19
CA ASN A 206 -24.58 7.13 11.91
C ASN A 206 -25.87 6.83 11.11
N GLY A 207 -25.75 6.27 9.90
CA GLY A 207 -26.89 6.01 9.02
C GLY A 207 -27.36 7.22 8.22
N GLU A 208 -26.64 8.34 8.28
CA GLU A 208 -26.96 9.55 7.51
C GLU A 208 -26.41 9.39 6.10
N LEU A 209 -27.20 9.76 5.09
CA LEU A 209 -26.74 9.76 3.71
C LEU A 209 -25.51 10.65 3.58
N HIS A 210 -24.53 10.18 2.82
CA HIS A 210 -23.48 11.08 2.39
C HIS A 210 -24.10 12.13 1.47
N HIS A 211 -24.05 13.41 1.87
CA HIS A 211 -24.35 14.54 1.00
C HIS A 211 -23.19 14.74 0.04
N LEU A 212 -23.09 13.79 -0.86
CA LEU A 212 -22.12 13.75 -1.93
C LEU A 212 -22.75 14.51 -3.11
N ASP A 213 -22.56 15.82 -3.14
CA ASP A 213 -22.65 16.58 -4.40
C ASP A 213 -21.45 16.17 -5.26
N ILE A 214 -21.44 14.91 -5.73
CA ILE A 214 -20.34 14.41 -6.56
C ILE A 214 -20.54 15.03 -7.94
N PRO A 215 -19.65 15.93 -8.40
CA PRO A 215 -19.61 16.25 -9.82
C PRO A 215 -19.37 14.96 -10.62
N GLN A 216 -19.80 14.91 -11.88
CA GLN A 216 -19.52 13.77 -12.75
C GLN A 216 -18.01 13.44 -12.70
N ILE A 217 -17.67 12.26 -12.18
CA ILE A 217 -16.28 11.83 -12.05
C ILE A 217 -15.79 11.36 -13.41
N ASN A 218 -14.77 12.04 -13.93
CA ASN A 218 -14.08 11.59 -15.13
C ASN A 218 -13.09 10.48 -14.77
N LEU A 219 -13.54 9.23 -14.91
CA LEU A 219 -12.75 8.04 -14.53
C LEU A 219 -11.42 7.94 -15.28
N LYS A 220 -11.38 8.36 -16.56
CA LYS A 220 -10.14 8.41 -17.33
C LYS A 220 -9.15 9.43 -16.76
N LYS A 221 -9.64 10.63 -16.43
CA LYS A 221 -8.76 11.65 -15.85
C LYS A 221 -8.25 11.23 -14.47
N LEU A 222 -9.09 10.57 -13.68
CA LEU A 222 -8.71 10.01 -12.40
C LEU A 222 -7.57 8.98 -12.55
N SER A 223 -7.67 8.04 -13.50
CA SER A 223 -6.62 7.03 -13.71
C SER A 223 -5.30 7.64 -14.20
N GLU A 224 -5.35 8.68 -15.05
CA GLU A 224 -4.16 9.42 -15.48
C GLU A 224 -3.43 10.08 -14.29
N ILE A 225 -4.18 10.73 -13.40
CA ILE A 225 -3.63 11.35 -12.18
C ILE A 225 -3.03 10.26 -11.27
N MET A 226 -3.77 9.18 -11.05
CA MET A 226 -3.32 8.07 -10.21
C MET A 226 -2.09 7.37 -10.75
N LYS A 227 -1.93 7.28 -12.08
CA LYS A 227 -0.72 6.76 -12.69
C LYS A 227 0.49 7.65 -12.38
N ASN A 228 0.35 8.96 -12.50
CA ASN A 228 1.45 9.88 -12.17
C ASN A 228 1.85 9.78 -10.70
N ILE A 229 0.85 9.70 -9.80
CA ILE A 229 1.10 9.49 -8.37
C ILE A 229 1.77 8.14 -8.12
N PHE A 230 1.33 7.09 -8.82
CA PHE A 230 1.93 5.76 -8.71
C PHE A 230 3.40 5.81 -9.10
N ASP A 231 3.70 6.27 -10.32
CA ASP A 231 5.06 6.36 -10.83
C ASP A 231 5.96 7.17 -9.88
N TYR A 232 5.42 8.27 -9.33
CA TYR A 232 6.10 9.09 -8.33
C TYR A 232 6.38 8.29 -7.05
N LEU A 233 5.38 7.73 -6.38
CA LEU A 233 5.59 7.00 -5.13
C LEU A 233 6.46 5.74 -5.28
N GLU A 234 6.41 5.07 -6.42
CA GLU A 234 7.33 3.96 -6.72
C GLU A 234 8.78 4.46 -6.81
N PHE A 235 9.03 5.55 -7.54
CA PHE A 235 10.36 6.16 -7.64
C PHE A 235 10.94 6.51 -6.26
N TYR A 236 10.17 7.21 -5.41
CA TYR A 236 10.67 7.60 -4.08
C TYR A 236 10.84 6.41 -3.14
N LYS A 237 9.97 5.41 -3.22
CA LYS A 237 10.14 4.17 -2.45
C LYS A 237 11.46 3.50 -2.82
N ASP A 238 11.82 3.43 -4.11
CA ASP A 238 13.08 2.82 -4.56
C ASP A 238 14.31 3.69 -4.24
N CYS A 239 14.16 5.03 -4.19
CA CYS A 239 15.24 5.92 -3.77
C CYS A 239 15.54 5.88 -2.25
N GLN A 240 14.64 5.35 -1.41
CA GLN A 240 14.90 5.16 0.02
C GLN A 240 15.98 4.07 0.23
N ASN A 241 17.24 4.47 0.31
CA ASN A 241 18.42 3.64 0.65
C ASN A 241 18.48 2.27 -0.10
N GLY A 242 18.83 2.28 -1.38
CA GLY A 242 18.84 1.07 -2.23
C GLY A 242 19.71 -0.09 -1.71
N SER A 243 20.65 0.15 -0.79
CA SER A 243 21.40 -0.89 -0.11
C SER A 243 20.52 -1.77 0.79
N ILE A 244 19.49 -1.19 1.43
CA ILE A 244 18.55 -1.96 2.24
C ILE A 244 17.61 -2.80 1.38
N ASP A 245 17.18 -2.27 0.23
CA ASP A 245 16.33 -3.01 -0.70
C ASP A 245 17.07 -4.24 -1.21
N TYR A 246 18.31 -4.07 -1.67
CA TYR A 246 19.13 -5.21 -2.11
C TYR A 246 19.27 -6.28 -1.00
N TYR A 247 19.51 -5.84 0.23
CA TYR A 247 19.63 -6.74 1.37
C TYR A 247 18.33 -7.47 1.70
N MET A 248 17.17 -6.80 1.64
CA MET A 248 15.88 -7.42 1.89
C MET A 248 15.40 -8.30 0.71
N TYR A 249 15.72 -7.93 -0.54
CA TYR A 249 15.42 -8.71 -1.73
C TYR A 249 16.16 -10.06 -1.70
N ASP A 250 17.47 -10.06 -1.44
CA ASP A 250 18.28 -11.28 -1.30
C ASP A 250 17.70 -12.25 -0.26
N ARG A 251 17.15 -11.68 0.83
CA ARG A 251 16.52 -12.45 1.91
C ARG A 251 15.20 -13.08 1.46
N ILE A 252 14.39 -12.38 0.66
CA ILE A 252 13.07 -12.86 0.23
C ILE A 252 13.11 -13.80 -0.96
N ASP A 253 14.01 -13.56 -1.92
CA ASP A 253 14.17 -14.46 -3.05
C ASP A 253 14.49 -15.88 -2.58
N TYR A 254 15.24 -16.00 -1.48
CA TYR A 254 15.47 -17.26 -0.77
C TYR A 254 14.18 -17.95 -0.29
N TYR A 255 13.16 -17.20 0.14
CA TYR A 255 11.87 -17.75 0.60
C TYR A 255 10.83 -17.91 -0.53
N MET A 256 10.98 -17.17 -1.63
CA MET A 256 10.02 -17.12 -2.74
C MET A 256 10.36 -18.06 -3.89
N TYR A 257 11.65 -18.33 -4.13
CA TYR A 257 12.14 -19.10 -5.29
C TYR A 257 12.65 -20.51 -4.95
N ASP A 258 12.74 -20.91 -3.68
CA ASP A 258 12.96 -22.31 -3.28
C ASP A 258 11.62 -23.10 -3.35
N ARG A 259 10.96 -23.03 -4.52
CA ARG A 259 9.71 -23.72 -4.87
C ARG A 259 9.97 -25.04 -5.57
#